data_AF-A0A8S8Y1F3-F1
#
_entry.id   AF-A0A8S8Y1F3-F1
#
_cell.length_a   1.000
_cell.length_b   1.000
_cell.length_c   1.000
_cell.angle_alpha   90.00
_cell.angle_beta   90.00
_cell.angle_gamma   90.00
#
_symmetry.space_group_name_H-M   'P 1'
#
loop_
_entity.id
_entity.type
_entity.pdbx_description
1 polymer ?
#
loop_
_entity_poly.entity_id
_entity_poly.type
_entity_poly.pdbx_seq_one_letter_code
_entity_poly.pdbx_strand_id
1 'polypeptide(L)'
;MSRKAASILLAFLMLFVIPTTFTQAEETDTVDVFGDGFTEVVIASYLDYLNDPRDLEFHPGRANELWIANRATDTITIVHNTGLDNQTSEHRVDSNRNHFLEEVSAISFGAYHPEFDYTWGSAQESRNTYNGQSTANNFMGPALWPSSLSHFARENQNTGNGLLGSHIDMLHESPDGMGIAHDVDNVYWYNDGYYGELVRYDFQADHDTGEHDHSDGIVQRYSDVQINRLAGVPGHMVLDKDSGVLYIADPAANRVLWVNTDDTSVTKTNIMNDASRLEPLQEYSRITGVEWGVLATGLNRPTGIALHDGQLFVSQYGNGQITAYELATNGKSGTYLDEIQTSATTIMGIEIGPNGHLYYVDNGKDEVVRIDAYLDQDADGVSDTLDNCPAVANPAQLDHDEDSLGDACDNDDDDDGVLDVADACERGELGWTSPSIGPRHRRVPRLGRRHRRRQRWRVRLC
;
A
#
# COMPACT_ATOMS: atom_id res chain seq x y z
N MET A 1 30.89 24.30 -86.44
CA MET A 1 32.15 23.87 -85.79
C MET A 1 31.92 23.81 -84.29
N SER A 2 32.02 22.62 -83.72
CA SER A 2 31.73 22.29 -82.32
C SER A 2 32.75 22.89 -81.36
N ARG A 3 32.30 23.48 -80.25
CA ARG A 3 33.12 23.70 -79.03
C ARG A 3 32.45 22.98 -77.87
N LYS A 4 33.13 21.96 -77.36
CA LYS A 4 32.76 21.16 -76.19
C LYS A 4 32.96 22.00 -74.93
N ALA A 5 31.94 22.08 -74.07
CA ALA A 5 32.06 22.56 -72.69
C ALA A 5 32.37 21.36 -71.79
N ALA A 6 33.40 21.50 -70.95
CA ALA A 6 33.75 20.53 -69.91
C ALA A 6 33.14 21.01 -68.59
N SER A 7 32.26 20.20 -67.99
CA SER A 7 31.74 20.41 -66.65
C SER A 7 32.70 19.77 -65.63
N ILE A 8 33.23 20.57 -64.71
CA ILE A 8 33.98 20.12 -63.53
C ILE A 8 32.98 20.10 -62.36
N LEU A 9 32.72 18.92 -61.82
CA LEU A 9 31.88 18.73 -60.63
C LEU A 9 32.79 18.75 -59.40
N LEU A 10 32.64 19.77 -58.55
CA LEU A 10 33.33 19.88 -57.26
C LEU A 10 32.39 19.32 -56.18
N ALA A 11 32.71 18.17 -55.61
CA ALA A 11 31.96 17.59 -54.49
C ALA A 11 32.47 18.18 -53.16
N PHE A 12 31.61 18.91 -52.46
CA PHE A 12 31.87 19.36 -51.08
C PHE A 12 31.46 18.25 -50.12
N LEU A 13 32.43 17.68 -49.40
CA LEU A 13 32.20 16.71 -48.33
C LEU A 13 31.86 17.50 -47.05
N MET A 14 30.58 17.55 -46.67
CA MET A 14 30.17 18.06 -45.35
C MET A 14 30.46 16.98 -44.30
N LEU A 15 31.41 17.26 -43.39
CA LEU A 15 31.55 16.52 -42.13
C LEU A 15 30.37 16.90 -41.22
N PHE A 16 29.45 15.97 -41.01
CA PHE A 16 28.47 16.04 -39.92
C PHE A 16 29.18 15.71 -38.61
N VAL A 17 29.25 16.69 -37.70
CA VAL A 17 29.57 16.44 -36.29
C VAL A 17 28.28 15.96 -35.64
N ILE A 18 28.24 14.68 -35.25
CA ILE A 18 27.13 14.12 -34.48
C ILE A 18 27.34 14.59 -33.03
N PRO A 19 26.46 15.42 -32.45
CA PRO A 19 26.53 15.69 -31.02
C PRO A 19 26.20 14.39 -30.29
N THR A 20 27.15 13.86 -29.53
CA THR A 20 26.90 12.82 -28.53
C THR A 20 26.11 13.46 -27.40
N THR A 21 24.79 13.33 -27.42
CA THR A 21 23.97 13.51 -26.23
C THR A 21 24.28 12.33 -25.32
N PHE A 22 25.00 12.56 -24.23
CA PHE A 22 24.93 11.66 -23.09
C PHE A 22 23.50 11.74 -22.57
N THR A 23 22.73 10.69 -22.77
CA THR A 23 21.53 10.45 -21.98
C THR A 23 22.03 10.10 -20.59
N GLN A 24 21.88 11.01 -19.64
CA GLN A 24 21.88 10.64 -18.22
C GLN A 24 20.74 9.61 -18.09
N ALA A 25 21.02 8.44 -17.51
CA ALA A 25 19.93 7.55 -17.11
C ALA A 25 18.97 8.40 -16.25
N GLU A 26 17.69 8.42 -16.60
CA GLU A 26 16.70 8.97 -15.68
C GLU A 26 16.83 8.14 -14.41
N GLU A 27 17.13 8.81 -13.30
CA GLU A 27 16.92 8.30 -11.96
C GLU A 27 15.43 7.96 -11.90
N THR A 28 15.10 6.67 -12.05
CA THR A 28 13.74 6.20 -11.86
C THR A 28 13.51 6.26 -10.36
N ASP A 29 12.73 7.24 -9.89
CA ASP A 29 12.22 7.24 -8.51
C ASP A 29 11.42 5.93 -8.36
N THR A 30 12.04 4.92 -7.76
CA THR A 30 11.40 3.65 -7.44
C THR A 30 10.41 3.91 -6.31
N VAL A 31 9.22 3.33 -6.43
CA VAL A 31 8.28 3.31 -5.32
C VAL A 31 8.72 2.15 -4.43
N ASP A 32 9.31 2.43 -3.27
CA ASP A 32 9.90 1.41 -2.38
C ASP A 32 8.98 0.21 -2.11
N VAL A 33 7.68 0.48 -1.95
CA VAL A 33 6.64 -0.54 -1.71
C VAL A 33 6.46 -1.50 -2.91
N PHE A 34 6.80 -1.06 -4.12
CA PHE A 34 6.78 -1.86 -5.35
C PHE A 34 8.16 -2.47 -5.66
N GLY A 35 9.25 -1.75 -5.34
CA GLY A 35 10.62 -2.10 -5.70
C GLY A 35 10.86 -2.19 -7.21
N ASP A 36 11.97 -2.79 -7.62
CA ASP A 36 12.29 -3.04 -9.04
C ASP A 36 11.59 -4.29 -9.62
N GLY A 37 10.76 -4.90 -8.79
CA GLY A 37 10.08 -6.14 -9.03
C GLY A 37 9.68 -6.75 -7.69
N PHE A 38 8.89 -7.81 -7.72
CA PHE A 38 8.39 -8.42 -6.50
C PHE A 38 8.05 -9.89 -6.69
N THR A 39 7.87 -10.57 -5.55
CA THR A 39 7.11 -11.82 -5.49
C THR A 39 5.78 -11.61 -4.80
N GLU A 40 4.80 -12.43 -5.17
CA GLU A 40 3.48 -12.48 -4.52
C GLU A 40 3.43 -13.68 -3.57
N VAL A 41 3.13 -13.41 -2.30
CA VAL A 41 3.03 -14.43 -1.24
C VAL A 41 1.60 -14.50 -0.75
N VAL A 42 0.94 -15.64 -0.91
CA VAL A 42 -0.41 -15.85 -0.35
C VAL A 42 -0.31 -15.95 1.17
N ILE A 43 -0.95 -15.00 1.85
CA ILE A 43 -0.96 -14.88 3.31
C ILE A 43 -2.12 -15.64 3.91
N ALA A 44 -3.30 -15.53 3.30
CA ALA A 44 -4.50 -16.23 3.75
C ALA A 44 -5.33 -16.63 2.53
N SER A 45 -6.06 -17.73 2.65
CA SER A 45 -6.93 -18.24 1.59
C SER A 45 -8.27 -18.74 2.15
N TYR A 46 -9.07 -19.40 1.32
CA TYR A 46 -10.27 -20.12 1.79
C TYR A 46 -9.99 -21.15 2.91
N LEU A 47 -8.75 -21.65 3.03
CA LEU A 47 -8.35 -22.53 4.14
C LEU A 47 -8.30 -21.79 5.49
N ASP A 48 -8.20 -20.46 5.44
CA ASP A 48 -8.17 -19.53 6.57
C ASP A 48 -9.51 -18.79 6.71
N TYR A 49 -10.60 -19.43 6.28
CA TYR A 49 -11.97 -18.93 6.42
C TYR A 49 -12.31 -17.72 5.53
N LEU A 50 -11.48 -17.39 4.53
CA LEU A 50 -11.82 -16.35 3.56
C LEU A 50 -12.96 -16.83 2.66
N ASN A 51 -13.91 -15.93 2.40
CA ASN A 51 -15.03 -16.18 1.49
C ASN A 51 -15.63 -14.86 1.02
N ASP A 52 -15.42 -14.54 -0.26
CA ASP A 52 -15.69 -13.24 -0.85
C ASP A 52 -15.08 -12.10 -0.01
N PRO A 53 -13.76 -12.14 0.29
CA PRO A 53 -13.10 -11.11 1.08
C PRO A 53 -13.15 -9.78 0.34
N ARG A 54 -13.33 -8.68 1.09
CA ARG A 54 -13.50 -7.33 0.53
C ARG A 54 -12.45 -6.35 0.97
N ASP A 55 -12.12 -6.38 2.24
CA ASP A 55 -11.27 -5.39 2.87
C ASP A 55 -10.36 -6.02 3.91
N LEU A 56 -9.25 -5.34 4.22
CA LEU A 56 -8.25 -5.82 5.15
C LEU A 56 -7.57 -4.65 5.88
N GLU A 57 -7.24 -4.83 7.15
CA GLU A 57 -6.54 -3.81 7.92
C GLU A 57 -5.73 -4.41 9.07
N PHE A 58 -4.57 -3.84 9.37
CA PHE A 58 -3.77 -4.27 10.51
C PHE A 58 -4.25 -3.64 11.81
N HIS A 59 -4.25 -4.45 12.87
CA HIS A 59 -4.61 -3.96 14.20
C HIS A 59 -3.60 -2.90 14.69
N PRO A 60 -4.02 -1.68 15.09
CA PRO A 60 -3.08 -0.59 15.41
C PRO A 60 -2.20 -0.87 16.64
N GLY A 61 -2.74 -1.61 17.62
CA GLY A 61 -2.06 -1.91 18.88
C GLY A 61 -1.35 -3.27 18.97
N ARG A 62 -1.47 -4.13 17.94
CA ARG A 62 -1.01 -5.53 18.00
C ARG A 62 -0.18 -5.87 16.77
N ALA A 63 1.08 -6.19 17.00
CA ALA A 63 2.02 -6.43 15.91
C ALA A 63 1.61 -7.63 15.05
N ASN A 64 1.64 -7.44 13.72
CA ASN A 64 1.38 -8.47 12.72
C ASN A 64 0.03 -9.19 12.93
N GLU A 65 -1.01 -8.46 13.33
CA GLU A 65 -2.37 -9.00 13.40
C GLU A 65 -3.22 -8.34 12.31
N LEU A 66 -3.63 -9.13 11.32
CA LEU A 66 -4.39 -8.66 10.17
C LEU A 66 -5.85 -9.11 10.26
N TRP A 67 -6.77 -8.17 10.07
CA TRP A 67 -8.22 -8.42 10.07
C TRP A 67 -8.74 -8.34 8.64
N ILE A 68 -9.58 -9.30 8.25
CA ILE A 68 -10.08 -9.43 6.88
C ILE A 68 -11.60 -9.55 6.91
N ALA A 69 -12.29 -8.68 6.17
CA ALA A 69 -13.74 -8.63 6.07
C ALA A 69 -14.25 -9.59 4.98
N ASN A 70 -15.09 -10.56 5.36
CA ASN A 70 -15.63 -11.58 4.46
C ASN A 70 -17.11 -11.33 4.19
N ARG A 71 -17.42 -10.81 3.00
CA ARG A 71 -18.79 -10.44 2.60
C ARG A 71 -19.75 -11.62 2.61
N ALA A 72 -19.35 -12.76 2.03
CA ALA A 72 -20.28 -13.87 1.83
C ALA A 72 -20.72 -14.58 3.12
N THR A 73 -20.01 -14.34 4.23
CA THR A 73 -20.29 -15.01 5.51
C THR A 73 -20.67 -14.03 6.63
N ASP A 74 -20.55 -12.72 6.38
CA ASP A 74 -20.69 -11.62 7.34
C ASP A 74 -19.68 -11.75 8.50
N THR A 75 -18.47 -12.21 8.23
CA THR A 75 -17.50 -12.54 9.27
C THR A 75 -16.20 -11.78 9.12
N ILE A 76 -15.41 -11.77 10.19
CA ILE A 76 -14.03 -11.33 10.16
C ILE A 76 -13.12 -12.54 10.32
N THR A 77 -12.10 -12.65 9.47
CA THR A 77 -10.95 -13.52 9.71
C THR A 77 -9.84 -12.69 10.36
N ILE A 78 -9.26 -13.21 11.44
CA ILE A 78 -8.08 -12.62 12.06
C ILE A 78 -6.88 -13.52 11.79
N VAL A 79 -5.86 -12.99 11.14
CA VAL A 79 -4.57 -13.65 10.93
C VAL A 79 -3.60 -13.09 11.98
N HIS A 80 -3.07 -13.97 12.82
CA HIS A 80 -2.09 -13.67 13.85
C HIS A 80 -0.69 -13.98 13.34
N ASN A 81 0.30 -13.17 13.72
CA ASN A 81 1.69 -13.29 13.25
C ASN A 81 1.77 -13.31 11.72
N THR A 82 1.01 -12.43 11.07
CA THR A 82 0.88 -12.34 9.61
C THR A 82 2.24 -12.32 8.92
N GLY A 83 2.46 -13.28 8.01
CA GLY A 83 3.68 -13.41 7.23
C GLY A 83 4.87 -14.03 7.96
N LEU A 84 4.70 -14.55 9.18
CA LEU A 84 5.76 -15.21 9.96
C LEU A 84 5.55 -16.73 10.01
N ASP A 85 6.61 -17.49 10.34
CA ASP A 85 6.60 -18.96 10.42
C ASP A 85 5.56 -19.54 11.39
N ASN A 86 5.13 -18.75 12.39
CA ASN A 86 4.13 -19.12 13.40
C ASN A 86 2.76 -18.47 13.15
N GLN A 87 2.44 -18.14 11.90
CA GLN A 87 1.14 -17.61 11.49
C GLN A 87 -0.01 -18.56 11.84
N THR A 88 -1.12 -18.01 12.32
CA THR A 88 -2.37 -18.75 12.56
C THR A 88 -3.59 -17.91 12.20
N SER A 89 -4.69 -18.54 11.77
CA SER A 89 -5.95 -17.85 11.47
C SER A 89 -7.05 -18.20 12.47
N GLU A 90 -7.91 -17.22 12.77
CA GLU A 90 -9.10 -17.35 13.62
C GLU A 90 -10.34 -16.82 12.88
N HIS A 91 -11.43 -17.59 12.93
CA HIS A 91 -12.73 -17.19 12.40
C HIS A 91 -13.60 -16.51 13.48
N ARG A 92 -14.05 -15.28 13.24
CA ARG A 92 -14.91 -14.52 14.16
C ARG A 92 -16.32 -14.40 13.59
N VAL A 93 -17.27 -15.01 14.31
CA VAL A 93 -18.65 -15.18 13.86
C VAL A 93 -19.61 -14.64 14.92
N ASP A 94 -20.09 -13.40 14.74
CA ASP A 94 -21.10 -12.82 15.63
C ASP A 94 -22.50 -13.43 15.36
N SER A 95 -23.31 -13.55 16.39
CA SER A 95 -24.67 -14.10 16.32
C SER A 95 -25.67 -13.22 15.57
N ASN A 96 -25.43 -11.90 15.52
CA ASN A 96 -26.28 -10.91 14.87
C ASN A 96 -25.61 -10.27 13.65
N ARG A 97 -24.53 -10.90 13.15
CA ARG A 97 -23.78 -10.44 11.97
C ARG A 97 -24.64 -10.23 10.72
N ASN A 98 -25.75 -10.94 10.58
CA ASN A 98 -26.67 -10.79 9.45
C ASN A 98 -27.46 -9.47 9.47
N HIS A 99 -27.26 -8.62 10.48
CA HIS A 99 -27.70 -7.23 10.50
C HIS A 99 -26.50 -6.29 10.57
N PHE A 100 -25.59 -6.49 11.54
CA PHE A 100 -24.50 -5.54 11.82
C PHE A 100 -23.25 -5.71 10.95
N LEU A 101 -23.09 -6.84 10.25
CA LEU A 101 -22.01 -7.12 9.29
C LEU A 101 -22.56 -7.68 7.97
N GLU A 102 -23.86 -7.52 7.71
CA GLU A 102 -24.52 -8.11 6.54
C GLU A 102 -23.82 -7.62 5.28
N GLU A 103 -23.26 -8.54 4.51
CA GLU A 103 -22.58 -8.20 3.27
C GLU A 103 -21.48 -7.14 3.48
N VAL A 104 -20.69 -7.30 4.55
CA VAL A 104 -19.61 -6.36 4.93
C VAL A 104 -18.73 -6.00 3.75
N SER A 105 -18.54 -4.70 3.54
CA SER A 105 -17.85 -4.14 2.37
C SER A 105 -16.53 -3.46 2.72
N ALA A 106 -16.42 -2.90 3.92
CA ALA A 106 -15.24 -2.20 4.41
C ALA A 106 -15.15 -2.23 5.94
N ILE A 107 -13.93 -2.10 6.45
CA ILE A 107 -13.63 -1.94 7.88
C ILE A 107 -12.64 -0.79 8.07
N SER A 108 -12.67 -0.16 9.24
CA SER A 108 -11.66 0.83 9.62
C SER A 108 -11.41 0.81 11.12
N PHE A 109 -10.16 0.60 11.54
CA PHE A 109 -9.77 0.67 12.95
C PHE A 109 -9.84 2.11 13.46
N GLY A 110 -10.35 2.21 14.69
CA GLY A 110 -10.63 3.46 15.38
C GLY A 110 -9.61 3.82 16.45
N ALA A 111 -10.12 4.47 17.49
CA ALA A 111 -9.33 4.90 18.63
C ALA A 111 -9.13 3.77 19.67
N TYR A 112 -8.07 3.90 20.48
CA TYR A 112 -7.89 3.04 21.64
C TYR A 112 -9.02 3.25 22.66
N HIS A 113 -9.56 2.16 23.18
CA HIS A 113 -10.55 2.13 24.25
C HIS A 113 -10.05 1.26 25.42
N PRO A 114 -10.10 1.75 26.68
CA PRO A 114 -9.57 1.00 27.83
C PRO A 114 -10.21 -0.38 28.05
N GLU A 115 -11.46 -0.56 27.66
CA GLU A 115 -12.18 -1.84 27.78
C GLU A 115 -12.09 -2.69 26.50
N PHE A 116 -12.15 -2.03 25.34
CA PHE A 116 -12.34 -2.71 24.06
C PHE A 116 -11.06 -2.86 23.24
N ASP A 117 -9.90 -2.52 23.82
CA ASP A 117 -8.60 -2.40 23.16
C ASP A 117 -8.62 -1.27 22.12
N TYR A 118 -9.10 -1.51 20.92
CA TYR A 118 -9.42 -0.48 19.94
C TYR A 118 -10.88 -0.62 19.51
N THR A 119 -11.53 0.48 19.16
CA THR A 119 -12.78 0.40 18.40
C THR A 119 -12.47 0.15 16.92
N TRP A 120 -13.45 -0.34 16.17
CA TRP A 120 -13.39 -0.35 14.71
C TRP A 120 -14.80 -0.21 14.14
N GLY A 121 -14.90 0.44 13.00
CA GLY A 121 -16.14 0.64 12.27
C GLY A 121 -16.25 -0.33 11.10
N SER A 122 -17.48 -0.68 10.71
CA SER A 122 -17.75 -1.46 9.51
C SER A 122 -18.80 -0.80 8.62
N ALA A 123 -18.66 -1.02 7.30
CA ALA A 123 -19.70 -0.73 6.31
C ALA A 123 -20.34 -2.03 5.80
N GLN A 124 -21.62 -1.95 5.46
CA GLN A 124 -22.43 -3.09 5.02
C GLN A 124 -23.08 -2.76 3.69
N GLU A 125 -22.81 -3.57 2.65
CA GLU A 125 -23.47 -3.42 1.35
C GLU A 125 -24.87 -4.06 1.39
N SER A 126 -25.72 -3.59 2.30
CA SER A 126 -27.04 -4.16 2.51
C SER A 126 -28.12 -3.09 2.68
N ARG A 127 -29.37 -3.52 2.45
CA ARG A 127 -30.60 -2.77 2.75
C ARG A 127 -31.42 -3.41 3.90
N ASN A 128 -30.73 -4.12 4.78
CA ASN A 128 -31.24 -4.88 5.93
C ASN A 128 -32.16 -6.03 5.51
N THR A 129 -31.61 -6.98 4.76
CA THR A 129 -32.38 -8.12 4.27
C THR A 129 -32.17 -9.38 5.09
N TYR A 130 -31.26 -9.35 6.05
CA TYR A 130 -30.84 -10.53 6.82
C TYR A 130 -30.39 -11.67 5.91
N ASN A 131 -29.53 -11.40 4.95
CA ASN A 131 -29.12 -12.29 3.87
C ASN A 131 -30.31 -12.81 3.05
N GLY A 132 -31.20 -11.90 2.66
CA GLY A 132 -32.40 -12.22 1.88
C GLY A 132 -33.52 -12.93 2.65
N GLN A 133 -33.44 -13.04 3.98
CA GLN A 133 -34.50 -13.64 4.81
C GLN A 133 -35.72 -12.71 4.99
N SER A 134 -35.54 -11.40 4.77
CA SER A 134 -36.58 -10.38 4.90
C SER A 134 -36.59 -9.42 3.71
N THR A 135 -37.72 -8.72 3.52
CA THR A 135 -37.80 -7.61 2.57
C THR A 135 -36.96 -6.44 3.07
N ALA A 136 -36.18 -5.83 2.18
CA ALA A 136 -35.41 -4.62 2.48
C ALA A 136 -36.28 -3.53 3.14
N ASN A 137 -35.79 -2.97 4.24
CA ASN A 137 -36.43 -1.86 4.95
C ASN A 137 -35.51 -0.61 5.03
N ASN A 138 -34.31 -0.67 4.44
CA ASN A 138 -33.31 0.40 4.43
C ASN A 138 -32.78 0.79 5.83
N PHE A 139 -33.00 -0.01 6.87
CA PHE A 139 -32.52 0.30 8.20
C PHE A 139 -31.10 -0.23 8.37
N MET A 140 -30.11 0.49 7.83
CA MET A 140 -28.68 0.14 7.79
C MET A 140 -27.81 1.40 7.83
N GLY A 141 -26.57 1.26 8.27
CA GLY A 141 -25.52 2.27 8.23
C GLY A 141 -24.24 1.71 8.84
N PRO A 142 -23.30 2.51 9.35
CA PRO A 142 -22.10 1.98 9.97
C PRO A 142 -22.41 1.34 11.32
N ALA A 143 -21.67 0.28 11.65
CA ALA A 143 -21.66 -0.34 12.97
C ALA A 143 -20.29 -0.18 13.63
N LEU A 144 -20.28 0.00 14.95
CA LEU A 144 -19.09 0.15 15.79
C LEU A 144 -18.86 -1.12 16.61
N TRP A 145 -17.60 -1.52 16.74
CA TRP A 145 -17.21 -2.80 17.31
C TRP A 145 -15.98 -2.69 18.23
N PRO A 146 -15.85 -3.61 19.20
CA PRO A 146 -14.62 -3.77 19.95
C PRO A 146 -13.60 -4.58 19.13
N SER A 147 -12.30 -4.29 19.26
CA SER A 147 -11.24 -5.14 18.70
C SER A 147 -10.75 -6.20 19.68
N SER A 148 -11.03 -6.01 20.97
CA SER A 148 -10.66 -6.95 22.02
C SER A 148 -11.20 -8.35 21.74
N LEU A 149 -10.28 -9.31 21.73
CA LEU A 149 -10.57 -10.70 21.39
C LEU A 149 -11.48 -11.41 22.40
N SER A 150 -11.65 -10.86 23.60
CA SER A 150 -12.60 -11.37 24.59
C SER A 150 -14.03 -10.86 24.40
N HIS A 151 -14.22 -9.76 23.66
CA HIS A 151 -15.53 -9.13 23.44
C HIS A 151 -16.08 -9.46 22.05
N PHE A 152 -15.29 -9.18 21.00
CA PHE A 152 -15.74 -9.31 19.61
C PHE A 152 -16.12 -10.74 19.23
N ALA A 153 -17.35 -10.93 18.78
CA ALA A 153 -17.98 -12.21 18.47
C ALA A 153 -17.89 -13.21 19.64
N ARG A 154 -17.93 -12.72 20.88
CA ARG A 154 -17.87 -13.53 22.12
C ARG A 154 -18.95 -13.15 23.11
N GLU A 155 -19.24 -11.85 23.25
CA GLU A 155 -20.27 -11.36 24.16
C GLU A 155 -21.66 -11.38 23.53
N ASN A 156 -22.69 -11.64 24.35
CA ASN A 156 -24.11 -11.59 23.98
C ASN A 156 -24.50 -12.45 22.77
N GLN A 157 -23.85 -13.60 22.61
CA GLN A 157 -24.05 -14.52 21.49
C GLN A 157 -25.31 -15.37 21.69
N ASN A 158 -26.49 -14.82 21.35
CA ASN A 158 -27.81 -15.48 21.47
C ASN A 158 -28.12 -16.01 22.89
N THR A 159 -27.72 -15.26 23.91
CA THR A 159 -27.83 -15.65 25.33
C THR A 159 -29.23 -15.51 25.93
N GLY A 160 -30.20 -14.94 25.19
CA GLY A 160 -31.57 -14.74 25.66
C GLY A 160 -31.75 -13.58 26.65
N ASN A 161 -30.72 -12.73 26.81
CA ASN A 161 -30.72 -11.52 27.64
C ASN A 161 -31.29 -10.29 26.91
N GLY A 162 -31.61 -10.40 25.62
CA GLY A 162 -32.12 -9.29 24.81
C GLY A 162 -31.04 -8.43 24.14
N LEU A 163 -29.76 -8.71 24.41
CA LEU A 163 -28.62 -8.03 23.79
C LEU A 163 -28.28 -8.65 22.43
N LEU A 164 -27.84 -7.80 21.50
CA LEU A 164 -27.72 -8.09 20.07
C LEU A 164 -26.26 -8.31 19.64
N GLY A 165 -25.57 -9.24 20.29
CA GLY A 165 -24.20 -9.62 19.93
C GLY A 165 -23.16 -8.65 20.48
N SER A 166 -22.01 -8.59 19.83
CA SER A 166 -20.82 -7.89 20.35
C SER A 166 -20.59 -6.49 19.78
N HIS A 167 -21.43 -6.02 18.86
CA HIS A 167 -21.37 -4.63 18.40
C HIS A 167 -21.60 -3.68 19.59
N ILE A 168 -21.00 -2.50 19.56
CA ILE A 168 -21.13 -1.50 20.63
C ILE A 168 -21.93 -0.27 20.21
N ASP A 169 -22.18 -0.10 18.91
CA ASP A 169 -23.10 0.91 18.36
C ASP A 169 -23.48 0.60 16.89
N MET A 170 -24.59 1.16 16.40
CA MET A 170 -24.96 1.20 14.98
C MET A 170 -25.95 2.33 14.71
N LEU A 171 -25.70 3.11 13.66
CA LEU A 171 -26.60 4.16 13.17
C LEU A 171 -27.14 3.78 11.78
N HIS A 172 -28.38 4.15 11.44
CA HIS A 172 -29.17 3.50 10.38
C HIS A 172 -29.56 4.39 9.19
N GLU A 173 -28.81 5.46 8.90
CA GLU A 173 -29.22 6.45 7.89
C GLU A 173 -28.57 6.28 6.51
N SER A 174 -27.83 5.19 6.29
CA SER A 174 -27.02 4.95 5.09
C SER A 174 -26.96 3.49 4.64
N PRO A 175 -27.97 2.98 3.92
CA PRO A 175 -27.92 1.65 3.32
C PRO A 175 -26.89 1.52 2.20
N ASP A 176 -26.59 0.28 1.82
CA ASP A 176 -25.67 -0.07 0.75
C ASP A 176 -24.29 0.62 0.93
N GLY A 177 -23.75 0.60 2.15
CA GLY A 177 -22.45 1.21 2.47
C GLY A 177 -21.29 0.59 1.71
N MET A 178 -20.44 1.42 1.13
CA MET A 178 -19.37 0.98 0.22
C MET A 178 -17.94 1.25 0.72
N GLY A 179 -17.79 1.94 1.84
CA GLY A 179 -16.49 2.37 2.37
C GLY A 179 -16.66 3.05 3.71
N ILE A 180 -15.65 2.92 4.57
CA ILE A 180 -15.59 3.57 5.88
C ILE A 180 -14.13 4.00 6.17
N ALA A 181 -13.95 5.14 6.82
CA ALA A 181 -12.64 5.59 7.28
C ALA A 181 -12.77 6.27 8.65
N HIS A 182 -11.90 5.89 9.58
CA HIS A 182 -11.84 6.52 10.91
C HIS A 182 -11.38 7.97 10.82
N ASP A 183 -12.08 8.83 11.55
CA ASP A 183 -11.71 10.23 11.77
C ASP A 183 -10.98 10.35 13.12
N VAL A 184 -11.74 10.44 14.21
CA VAL A 184 -11.26 10.61 15.57
C VAL A 184 -12.25 9.97 16.54
N ASP A 185 -11.80 9.45 17.69
CA ASP A 185 -12.67 8.83 18.69
C ASP A 185 -13.68 7.84 18.06
N ASN A 186 -14.98 8.05 18.27
CA ASN A 186 -16.06 7.26 17.65
C ASN A 186 -16.66 7.95 16.40
N VAL A 187 -15.83 8.65 15.63
CA VAL A 187 -16.23 9.36 14.41
C VAL A 187 -15.67 8.64 13.18
N TYR A 188 -16.54 8.44 12.20
CA TYR A 188 -16.23 7.80 10.94
C TYR A 188 -16.81 8.55 9.74
N TRP A 189 -16.04 8.57 8.66
CA TRP A 189 -16.53 8.91 7.32
C TRP A 189 -17.09 7.66 6.66
N TYR A 190 -18.21 7.81 5.95
CA TYR A 190 -18.97 6.70 5.39
C TYR A 190 -19.43 7.01 3.96
N ASN A 191 -19.26 6.04 3.07
CA ASN A 191 -19.72 6.11 1.69
C ASN A 191 -21.12 5.48 1.59
N ASP A 192 -22.15 6.32 1.59
CA ASP A 192 -23.55 5.93 1.49
C ASP A 192 -23.89 5.59 0.03
N GLY A 193 -23.88 4.30 -0.31
CA GLY A 193 -24.13 3.86 -1.67
C GLY A 193 -25.59 3.89 -2.10
N TYR A 194 -26.55 4.02 -1.17
CA TYR A 194 -27.97 4.10 -1.51
C TYR A 194 -28.36 5.50 -1.99
N TYR A 195 -27.89 6.53 -1.29
CA TYR A 195 -28.15 7.92 -1.64
C TYR A 195 -27.02 8.57 -2.46
N GLY A 196 -25.85 7.93 -2.55
CA GLY A 196 -24.70 8.40 -3.30
C GLY A 196 -24.00 9.61 -2.68
N GLU A 197 -23.92 9.64 -1.35
CA GLU A 197 -23.38 10.77 -0.58
C GLU A 197 -22.25 10.34 0.36
N LEU A 198 -21.32 11.26 0.62
CA LEU A 198 -20.43 11.14 1.77
C LEU A 198 -21.19 11.52 3.05
N VAL A 199 -21.02 10.72 4.11
CA VAL A 199 -21.67 10.97 5.39
C VAL A 199 -20.63 10.88 6.50
N ARG A 200 -20.66 11.83 7.44
CA ARG A 200 -19.89 11.76 8.68
C ARG A 200 -20.82 11.28 9.79
N TYR A 201 -20.44 10.18 10.41
CA TYR A 201 -21.10 9.60 11.57
C TYR A 201 -20.25 9.87 12.80
N ASP A 202 -20.90 10.27 13.88
CA ASP A 202 -20.31 10.39 15.19
C ASP A 202 -21.26 9.69 16.16
N PHE A 203 -20.82 8.51 16.60
CA PHE A 203 -21.60 7.63 17.49
C PHE A 203 -21.71 8.21 18.90
N GLN A 204 -20.97 9.27 19.25
CA GLN A 204 -20.90 9.79 20.61
C GLN A 204 -20.47 8.70 21.62
N ALA A 205 -21.27 8.44 22.65
CA ALA A 205 -20.96 7.45 23.67
C ALA A 205 -21.34 6.07 23.19
N ASP A 206 -20.41 5.11 23.25
CA ASP A 206 -20.78 3.72 23.02
C ASP A 206 -21.78 3.25 24.10
N HIS A 207 -22.63 2.30 23.72
CA HIS A 207 -23.68 1.81 24.61
C HIS A 207 -23.34 0.44 25.23
N ASP A 208 -22.07 0.04 25.28
CA ASP A 208 -21.62 -1.32 25.63
C ASP A 208 -22.15 -2.40 24.67
N THR A 209 -21.66 -3.63 24.79
CA THR A 209 -21.91 -4.68 23.80
C THR A 209 -23.38 -5.10 23.73
N GLY A 210 -23.95 -5.02 22.54
CA GLY A 210 -25.27 -5.56 22.21
C GLY A 210 -26.47 -4.74 22.72
N GLU A 211 -26.24 -3.59 23.34
CA GLU A 211 -27.32 -2.63 23.63
C GLU A 211 -27.81 -1.96 22.33
N HIS A 212 -28.72 -0.99 22.42
CA HIS A 212 -29.44 -0.46 21.25
C HIS A 212 -29.85 1.01 21.33
N ASP A 213 -29.40 1.75 22.36
CA ASP A 213 -29.71 3.18 22.46
C ASP A 213 -28.56 3.99 21.85
N HIS A 214 -28.80 4.47 20.64
CA HIS A 214 -27.89 5.31 19.85
C HIS A 214 -28.53 6.68 19.58
N SER A 215 -29.44 7.12 20.46
CA SER A 215 -30.23 8.35 20.26
C SER A 215 -29.42 9.64 20.39
N ASP A 216 -28.18 9.55 20.87
CA ASP A 216 -27.19 10.63 20.91
C ASP A 216 -26.37 10.76 19.61
N GLY A 217 -26.55 9.85 18.65
CA GLY A 217 -25.85 9.86 17.38
C GLY A 217 -25.97 11.19 16.61
N ILE A 218 -24.86 11.59 15.99
CA ILE A 218 -24.75 12.77 15.13
C ILE A 218 -24.44 12.31 13.70
N VAL A 219 -25.33 12.66 12.76
CA VAL A 219 -25.20 12.28 11.36
C VAL A 219 -25.20 13.53 10.46
N GLN A 220 -24.14 13.67 9.66
CA GLN A 220 -23.92 14.83 8.79
C GLN A 220 -23.71 14.39 7.36
N ARG A 221 -24.61 14.80 6.45
CA ARG A 221 -24.58 14.37 5.04
C ARG A 221 -23.98 15.44 4.14
N TYR A 222 -22.90 15.11 3.45
CA TYR A 222 -22.13 16.00 2.57
C TYR A 222 -22.60 15.85 1.12
N SER A 223 -23.78 16.41 0.82
CA SER A 223 -24.46 16.20 -0.46
C SER A 223 -23.70 16.75 -1.68
N ASP A 224 -22.69 17.61 -1.52
CA ASP A 224 -21.90 18.08 -2.66
C ASP A 224 -20.90 17.03 -3.16
N VAL A 225 -20.46 16.11 -2.28
CA VAL A 225 -19.55 15.01 -2.61
C VAL A 225 -20.38 13.83 -3.07
N GLN A 226 -20.56 13.74 -4.39
CA GLN A 226 -21.34 12.69 -5.03
C GLN A 226 -20.45 11.49 -5.37
N ILE A 227 -20.76 10.33 -4.78
CA ILE A 227 -20.02 9.07 -4.93
C ILE A 227 -21.00 8.03 -5.45
N ASN A 228 -20.68 7.37 -6.58
CA ASN A 228 -21.61 6.44 -7.19
C ASN A 228 -21.33 5.02 -6.72
N ARG A 229 -22.36 4.32 -6.26
CA ARG A 229 -22.24 2.89 -5.95
C ARG A 229 -22.03 2.06 -7.21
N LEU A 230 -21.01 1.20 -7.17
CA LEU A 230 -20.90 0.04 -8.04
C LEU A 230 -21.13 -1.23 -7.20
N ALA A 231 -22.26 -1.90 -7.44
CA ALA A 231 -22.64 -3.06 -6.63
C ALA A 231 -21.56 -4.16 -6.66
N GLY A 232 -21.18 -4.66 -5.49
CA GLY A 232 -20.14 -5.66 -5.31
C GLY A 232 -18.73 -5.17 -5.64
N VAL A 233 -18.49 -3.86 -5.66
CA VAL A 233 -17.16 -3.27 -5.86
C VAL A 233 -17.05 -2.05 -4.93
N PRO A 234 -16.57 -2.25 -3.68
CA PRO A 234 -16.50 -1.18 -2.68
C PRO A 234 -15.57 -0.05 -3.09
N GLY A 235 -15.94 1.17 -2.70
CA GLY A 235 -15.11 2.36 -2.85
C GLY A 235 -14.53 2.71 -1.49
N HIS A 236 -13.39 2.11 -1.16
CA HIS A 236 -12.72 2.28 0.12
C HIS A 236 -12.20 3.71 0.27
N MET A 237 -11.90 4.07 1.52
CA MET A 237 -11.54 5.43 1.90
C MET A 237 -10.43 5.40 2.93
N VAL A 238 -9.59 6.42 2.94
CA VAL A 238 -8.55 6.59 3.94
C VAL A 238 -8.39 8.08 4.25
N LEU A 239 -8.29 8.40 5.54
CA LEU A 239 -8.07 9.77 6.02
C LEU A 239 -6.60 9.98 6.34
N ASP A 240 -5.99 10.97 5.69
CA ASP A 240 -4.74 11.52 6.18
C ASP A 240 -5.04 12.46 7.35
N LYS A 241 -4.78 11.99 8.57
CA LYS A 241 -5.04 12.71 9.81
C LYS A 241 -4.12 13.92 10.02
N ASP A 242 -2.97 13.96 9.34
CA ASP A 242 -2.04 15.10 9.44
C ASP A 242 -2.49 16.28 8.57
N SER A 243 -3.03 16.00 7.38
CA SER A 243 -3.52 17.05 6.47
C SER A 243 -5.02 17.34 6.55
N GLY A 244 -5.81 16.46 7.18
CA GLY A 244 -7.27 16.56 7.21
C GLY A 244 -7.91 16.30 5.84
N VAL A 245 -7.27 15.45 5.02
CA VAL A 245 -7.74 15.11 3.67
C VAL A 245 -8.20 13.66 3.62
N LEU A 246 -9.49 13.46 3.34
CA LEU A 246 -10.07 12.16 3.09
C LEU A 246 -9.95 11.82 1.61
N TYR A 247 -9.33 10.69 1.30
CA TYR A 247 -9.27 10.13 -0.05
C TYR A 247 -10.31 9.02 -0.22
N ILE A 248 -10.97 9.00 -1.38
CA ILE A 248 -12.09 8.08 -1.64
C ILE A 248 -11.94 7.48 -3.03
N ALA A 249 -11.88 6.15 -3.12
CA ALA A 249 -12.00 5.45 -4.39
C ALA A 249 -13.46 5.47 -4.87
N ASP A 250 -13.69 5.93 -6.11
CA ASP A 250 -15.02 5.99 -6.73
C ASP A 250 -15.06 5.05 -7.94
N PRO A 251 -15.31 3.74 -7.71
CA PRO A 251 -15.20 2.71 -8.74
C PRO A 251 -16.16 2.92 -9.91
N ALA A 252 -17.37 3.43 -9.65
CA ALA A 252 -18.36 3.68 -10.68
C ALA A 252 -17.97 4.83 -11.62
N ALA A 253 -17.17 5.79 -11.14
CA ALA A 253 -16.71 6.94 -11.93
C ALA A 253 -15.24 6.86 -12.37
N ASN A 254 -14.52 5.76 -12.08
CA ASN A 254 -13.14 5.53 -12.52
C ASN A 254 -12.18 6.65 -12.07
N ARG A 255 -12.30 7.06 -10.81
CA ARG A 255 -11.55 8.19 -10.23
C ARG A 255 -11.28 8.00 -8.74
N VAL A 256 -10.39 8.82 -8.21
CA VAL A 256 -10.18 9.04 -6.77
C VAL A 256 -10.53 10.47 -6.43
N LEU A 257 -11.29 10.67 -5.36
CA LEU A 257 -11.66 11.97 -4.81
C LEU A 257 -10.77 12.33 -3.63
N TRP A 258 -10.64 13.62 -3.35
CA TRP A 258 -10.16 14.15 -2.08
C TRP A 258 -11.20 15.11 -1.48
N VAL A 259 -11.34 15.11 -0.16
CA VAL A 259 -12.27 15.98 0.59
C VAL A 259 -11.54 16.58 1.79
N ASN A 260 -11.63 17.91 1.96
CA ASN A 260 -11.09 18.60 3.13
C ASN A 260 -12.05 18.43 4.32
N THR A 261 -11.69 17.58 5.27
CA THR A 261 -12.54 17.27 6.45
C THR A 261 -12.53 18.39 7.48
N ASP A 262 -11.53 19.27 7.43
CA ASP A 262 -11.34 20.39 8.35
C ASP A 262 -11.93 21.70 7.82
N ASP A 263 -12.65 21.66 6.70
CA ASP A 263 -13.25 22.83 6.10
C ASP A 263 -14.38 23.40 6.97
N THR A 264 -14.08 24.50 7.65
CA THR A 264 -15.02 25.23 8.51
C THR A 264 -15.89 26.24 7.76
N SER A 265 -15.69 26.41 6.45
CA SER A 265 -16.43 27.38 5.61
C SER A 265 -17.78 26.84 5.10
N VAL A 266 -18.13 25.62 5.48
CA VAL A 266 -19.35 24.93 5.10
C VAL A 266 -20.64 25.57 5.62
N THR A 267 -21.74 25.31 4.92
CA THR A 267 -23.10 25.59 5.38
C THR A 267 -23.72 24.33 5.98
N LYS A 268 -24.18 24.44 7.23
CA LYS A 268 -24.87 23.37 7.95
C LYS A 268 -26.37 23.64 8.06
N THR A 269 -27.18 22.75 7.52
CA THR A 269 -28.65 22.83 7.54
C THR A 269 -29.23 21.70 8.38
N ASN A 270 -30.08 22.02 9.36
CA ASN A 270 -30.81 21.01 10.13
C ASN A 270 -31.85 20.30 9.24
N ILE A 271 -31.81 18.97 9.23
CA ILE A 271 -32.72 18.11 8.47
C ILE A 271 -33.40 17.05 9.35
N MET A 272 -33.59 17.32 10.65
CA MET A 272 -34.21 16.38 11.61
C MET A 272 -35.62 15.91 11.23
N ASN A 273 -36.32 16.64 10.36
CA ASN A 273 -37.66 16.26 9.88
C ASN A 273 -37.65 15.66 8.46
N ASP A 274 -36.47 15.39 7.90
CA ASP A 274 -36.34 14.77 6.59
C ASP A 274 -36.81 13.31 6.64
N ALA A 275 -37.39 12.83 5.53
CA ALA A 275 -37.93 11.48 5.42
C ALA A 275 -36.84 10.40 5.38
N SER A 276 -35.59 10.79 5.13
CA SER A 276 -34.42 9.90 5.18
C SER A 276 -33.99 9.53 6.59
N ARG A 277 -34.44 10.25 7.64
CA ARG A 277 -34.15 9.89 9.03
C ARG A 277 -35.00 8.70 9.47
N LEU A 278 -34.35 7.62 9.88
CA LEU A 278 -34.96 6.36 10.28
C LEU A 278 -35.01 6.18 11.81
N GLU A 279 -34.23 6.93 12.57
CA GLU A 279 -34.16 6.76 14.03
C GLU A 279 -34.08 8.09 14.82
N PRO A 280 -34.26 8.04 16.16
CA PRO A 280 -33.94 9.17 17.02
C PRO A 280 -32.44 9.49 16.95
N LEU A 281 -32.10 10.76 16.76
CA LEU A 281 -30.72 11.26 16.71
C LEU A 281 -30.60 12.54 17.53
N GLN A 282 -29.41 12.83 18.03
CA GLN A 282 -29.09 14.14 18.61
C GLN A 282 -29.03 15.20 17.52
N GLU A 283 -28.44 14.83 16.38
CA GLU A 283 -28.31 15.73 15.23
C GLU A 283 -28.43 14.98 13.91
N TYR A 284 -29.22 15.55 13.01
CA TYR A 284 -29.23 15.18 11.61
C TYR A 284 -29.13 16.44 10.77
N SER A 285 -28.03 16.57 10.03
CA SER A 285 -27.73 17.78 9.27
C SER A 285 -27.22 17.50 7.86
N ARG A 286 -27.46 18.45 6.96
CA ARG A 286 -26.86 18.50 5.63
C ARG A 286 -25.77 19.54 5.60
N ILE A 287 -24.62 19.16 5.08
CA ILE A 287 -23.44 19.99 4.88
C ILE A 287 -23.27 20.27 3.40
N THR A 288 -23.10 21.54 3.04
CA THR A 288 -22.78 21.98 1.67
C THR A 288 -21.68 23.04 1.67
N GLY A 289 -21.05 23.26 0.53
CA GLY A 289 -19.93 24.18 0.34
C GLY A 289 -18.57 23.62 0.79
N VAL A 290 -18.48 22.32 1.07
CA VAL A 290 -17.21 21.67 1.46
C VAL A 290 -16.21 21.75 0.31
N GLU A 291 -14.95 22.00 0.63
CA GLU A 291 -13.85 21.93 -0.32
C GLU A 291 -13.52 20.47 -0.65
N TRP A 292 -13.64 20.11 -1.94
CA TRP A 292 -13.32 18.77 -2.44
C TRP A 292 -12.88 18.84 -3.91
N GLY A 293 -12.28 17.75 -4.39
CA GLY A 293 -11.85 17.66 -5.78
C GLY A 293 -11.60 16.22 -6.25
N VAL A 294 -11.11 16.12 -7.47
CA VAL A 294 -10.68 14.84 -8.08
C VAL A 294 -9.16 14.80 -8.03
N LEU A 295 -8.62 13.76 -7.39
CA LEU A 295 -7.18 13.53 -7.29
C LEU A 295 -6.65 12.87 -8.57
N ALA A 296 -7.32 11.80 -9.01
CA ALA A 296 -6.91 10.97 -10.14
C ALA A 296 -8.13 10.51 -10.96
N THR A 297 -7.92 10.28 -12.26
CA THR A 297 -8.95 9.79 -13.21
C THR A 297 -8.35 8.79 -14.19
N GLY A 298 -9.20 8.00 -14.84
CA GLY A 298 -8.76 7.06 -15.88
C GLY A 298 -8.34 5.70 -15.32
N LEU A 299 -8.56 5.49 -14.02
CA LEU A 299 -8.38 4.22 -13.34
C LEU A 299 -9.49 3.23 -13.74
N ASN A 300 -9.25 1.93 -13.63
CA ASN A 300 -10.22 0.91 -13.96
C ASN A 300 -10.91 0.36 -12.71
N ARG A 301 -12.03 1.00 -12.34
CA ARG A 301 -12.81 0.67 -11.13
C ARG A 301 -11.91 0.64 -9.88
N PRO A 302 -11.33 1.79 -9.47
CA PRO A 302 -10.50 1.84 -8.27
C PRO A 302 -11.31 1.44 -7.03
N THR A 303 -10.70 0.66 -6.14
CA THR A 303 -11.39 0.07 -4.97
C THR A 303 -10.64 0.31 -3.68
N GLY A 304 -9.57 -0.44 -3.44
CA GLY A 304 -8.72 -0.33 -2.27
C GLY A 304 -7.83 0.90 -2.34
N ILE A 305 -7.57 1.50 -1.18
CA ILE A 305 -6.80 2.72 -1.06
C ILE A 305 -5.99 2.68 0.24
N ALA A 306 -4.70 3.02 0.18
CA ALA A 306 -3.83 3.05 1.34
C ALA A 306 -2.89 4.26 1.29
N LEU A 307 -2.51 4.77 2.47
CA LEU A 307 -1.54 5.85 2.64
C LEU A 307 -0.26 5.31 3.27
N HIS A 308 0.88 5.72 2.75
CA HIS A 308 2.18 5.42 3.35
C HIS A 308 3.20 6.45 2.89
N ASP A 309 3.91 7.06 3.84
CA ASP A 309 5.04 7.97 3.59
C ASP A 309 4.77 9.08 2.55
N GLY A 310 3.59 9.71 2.62
CA GLY A 310 3.19 10.79 1.70
C GLY A 310 2.69 10.30 0.33
N GLN A 311 2.65 8.99 0.11
CA GLN A 311 2.16 8.37 -1.10
C GLN A 311 0.77 7.78 -0.89
N LEU A 312 -0.02 7.79 -1.98
CA LEU A 312 -1.33 7.17 -2.04
C LEU A 312 -1.29 5.99 -3.02
N PHE A 313 -1.66 4.82 -2.53
CA PHE A 313 -1.75 3.59 -3.30
C PHE A 313 -3.20 3.31 -3.61
N VAL A 314 -3.50 2.89 -4.84
CA VAL A 314 -4.86 2.64 -5.29
C VAL A 314 -4.91 1.35 -6.09
N SER A 315 -5.66 0.37 -5.61
CA SER A 315 -5.91 -0.86 -6.36
C SER A 315 -7.03 -0.68 -7.37
N GLN A 316 -6.95 -1.43 -8.46
CA GLN A 316 -7.89 -1.35 -9.57
C GLN A 316 -8.55 -2.71 -9.80
N TYR A 317 -9.83 -2.81 -9.42
CA TYR A 317 -10.61 -4.04 -9.52
C TYR A 317 -10.78 -4.54 -10.95
N GLY A 318 -10.69 -3.68 -11.97
CA GLY A 318 -11.01 -4.07 -13.34
C GLY A 318 -9.85 -4.63 -14.16
N ASN A 319 -8.61 -4.57 -13.67
CA ASN A 319 -7.40 -4.96 -14.40
C ASN A 319 -6.28 -5.54 -13.52
N GLY A 320 -6.41 -5.55 -12.19
CA GLY A 320 -5.39 -6.12 -11.31
C GLY A 320 -4.15 -5.25 -11.13
N GLN A 321 -4.27 -3.96 -11.41
CA GLN A 321 -3.18 -3.00 -11.24
C GLN A 321 -3.26 -2.34 -9.86
N ILE A 322 -2.10 -1.94 -9.33
CA ILE A 322 -1.99 -1.06 -8.17
C ILE A 322 -1.13 0.13 -8.58
N THR A 323 -1.69 1.32 -8.44
CA THR A 323 -1.05 2.59 -8.87
C THR A 323 -0.64 3.39 -7.65
N ALA A 324 0.55 3.99 -7.70
CA ALA A 324 1.06 4.89 -6.66
C ALA A 324 1.07 6.35 -7.13
N TYR A 325 0.77 7.25 -6.21
CA TYR A 325 0.80 8.69 -6.40
C TYR A 325 1.57 9.37 -5.28
N GLU A 326 2.44 10.32 -5.62
CA GLU A 326 3.03 11.25 -4.66
C GLU A 326 2.02 12.34 -4.35
N LEU A 327 1.65 12.50 -3.08
CA LEU A 327 0.71 13.54 -2.69
C LEU A 327 1.45 14.88 -2.59
N ALA A 328 0.83 15.94 -3.10
CA ALA A 328 1.29 17.28 -2.81
C ALA A 328 1.24 17.54 -1.30
N THR A 329 2.08 18.43 -0.78
CA THR A 329 2.17 18.76 0.66
C THR A 329 0.82 19.18 1.29
N ASN A 330 -0.15 19.62 0.50
CA ASN A 330 -1.48 19.98 0.98
C ASN A 330 -2.52 18.84 0.86
N GLY A 331 -2.13 17.67 0.36
CA GLY A 331 -2.99 16.51 0.11
C GLY A 331 -3.99 16.64 -1.06
N LYS A 332 -4.08 17.81 -1.71
CA LYS A 332 -5.19 18.13 -2.64
C LYS A 332 -4.90 17.82 -4.11
N SER A 333 -3.78 17.14 -4.38
CA SER A 333 -3.40 16.66 -5.71
C SER A 333 -2.37 15.55 -5.58
N GLY A 334 -2.41 14.58 -6.50
CA GLY A 334 -1.40 13.52 -6.59
C GLY A 334 -0.66 13.59 -7.93
N THR A 335 0.64 13.32 -7.90
CA THR A 335 1.45 13.10 -9.11
C THR A 335 1.63 11.60 -9.29
N TYR A 336 1.32 11.07 -10.47
CA TYR A 336 1.58 9.65 -10.77
C TYR A 336 3.06 9.34 -10.56
N LEU A 337 3.34 8.25 -9.84
CA LEU A 337 4.70 7.72 -9.65
C LEU A 337 4.91 6.49 -10.53
N ASP A 338 4.25 5.40 -10.16
CA ASP A 338 4.42 4.10 -10.79
C ASP A 338 3.16 3.23 -10.68
N GLU A 339 3.15 2.12 -11.40
CA GLU A 339 2.08 1.13 -11.43
C GLU A 339 2.62 -0.28 -11.59
N ILE A 340 2.18 -1.18 -10.69
CA ILE A 340 2.47 -2.60 -10.80
C ILE A 340 1.29 -3.39 -11.35
N GLN A 341 1.59 -4.50 -12.02
CA GLN A 341 0.62 -5.50 -12.45
C GLN A 341 0.73 -6.75 -11.58
N THR A 342 -0.31 -7.04 -10.81
CA THR A 342 -0.39 -8.27 -10.00
C THR A 342 -0.84 -9.47 -10.85
N SER A 343 -0.79 -10.67 -10.28
CA SER A 343 -1.43 -11.87 -10.86
C SER A 343 -2.94 -11.91 -10.66
N ALA A 344 -3.49 -11.06 -9.79
CA ALA A 344 -4.92 -10.93 -9.57
C ALA A 344 -5.57 -10.12 -10.71
N THR A 345 -6.88 -10.30 -10.91
CA THR A 345 -7.65 -9.50 -11.88
C THR A 345 -8.76 -8.68 -11.22
N THR A 346 -9.06 -8.95 -9.96
CA THR A 346 -10.14 -8.35 -9.17
C THR A 346 -9.62 -8.01 -7.77
N ILE A 347 -8.78 -6.99 -7.68
CA ILE A 347 -8.22 -6.52 -6.40
C ILE A 347 -9.25 -5.67 -5.67
N MET A 348 -9.34 -5.82 -4.34
CA MET A 348 -10.14 -4.94 -3.48
C MET A 348 -9.27 -4.24 -2.44
N GLY A 349 -9.60 -4.32 -1.16
CA GLY A 349 -8.87 -3.63 -0.09
C GLY A 349 -7.37 -3.88 -0.19
N ILE A 350 -6.61 -2.83 0.11
CA ILE A 350 -5.16 -2.86 0.22
C ILE A 350 -4.75 -2.17 1.50
N GLU A 351 -3.62 -2.60 2.06
CA GLU A 351 -3.04 -2.00 3.27
C GLU A 351 -1.53 -2.14 3.21
N ILE A 352 -0.80 -1.15 3.70
CA ILE A 352 0.65 -1.28 3.89
C ILE A 352 0.89 -1.68 5.34
N GLY A 353 1.40 -2.91 5.52
CA GLY A 353 1.59 -3.49 6.83
C GLY A 353 2.71 -2.84 7.62
N PRO A 354 2.82 -3.14 8.93
CA PRO A 354 3.85 -2.58 9.81
C PRO A 354 5.29 -2.97 9.43
N ASN A 355 5.46 -3.90 8.49
CA ASN A 355 6.73 -4.32 7.93
C ASN A 355 7.08 -3.60 6.60
N GLY A 356 6.24 -2.65 6.15
CA GLY A 356 6.43 -1.91 4.91
C GLY A 356 5.94 -2.65 3.65
N HIS A 357 5.46 -3.88 3.76
CA HIS A 357 4.93 -4.61 2.60
C HIS A 357 3.48 -4.19 2.30
N LEU A 358 3.15 -4.14 1.01
CA LEU A 358 1.76 -4.00 0.57
C LEU A 358 1.05 -5.35 0.63
N TYR A 359 -0.17 -5.33 1.17
CA TYR A 359 -1.09 -6.44 1.21
C TYR A 359 -2.33 -6.08 0.40
N TYR A 360 -2.89 -7.04 -0.33
CA TYR A 360 -4.11 -6.82 -1.09
C TYR A 360 -5.06 -8.02 -1.04
N VAL A 361 -6.35 -7.76 -1.17
CA VAL A 361 -7.38 -8.80 -1.37
C VAL A 361 -7.43 -9.21 -2.84
N ASP A 362 -7.11 -10.47 -3.17
CA ASP A 362 -7.51 -11.11 -4.44
C ASP A 362 -8.91 -11.71 -4.26
N ASN A 363 -9.93 -10.89 -4.51
CA ASN A 363 -11.32 -11.31 -4.34
C ASN A 363 -11.70 -12.47 -5.26
N GLY A 364 -11.04 -12.59 -6.42
CA GLY A 364 -11.36 -13.61 -7.42
C GLY A 364 -10.95 -15.02 -7.01
N LYS A 365 -10.06 -15.14 -6.01
CA LYS A 365 -9.55 -16.41 -5.50
C LYS A 365 -9.81 -16.64 -4.01
N ASP A 366 -10.50 -15.73 -3.34
CA ASP A 366 -10.65 -15.73 -1.88
C ASP A 366 -9.29 -15.74 -1.17
N GLU A 367 -8.36 -14.89 -1.60
CA GLU A 367 -6.99 -14.80 -1.06
C GLU A 367 -6.67 -13.39 -0.57
N VAL A 368 -5.79 -13.31 0.45
CA VAL A 368 -5.02 -12.11 0.75
C VAL A 368 -3.57 -12.39 0.39
N VAL A 369 -2.97 -11.48 -0.37
CA VAL A 369 -1.63 -11.62 -0.94
C VAL A 369 -0.76 -10.47 -0.47
N ARG A 370 0.50 -10.75 -0.14
CA ARG A 370 1.53 -9.78 0.18
C ARG A 370 2.50 -9.62 -1.00
N ILE A 371 2.91 -8.39 -1.24
CA ILE A 371 3.96 -8.02 -2.18
C ILE A 371 5.30 -7.98 -1.43
N ASP A 372 6.21 -8.87 -1.81
CA ASP A 372 7.60 -8.87 -1.35
C ASP A 372 8.46 -8.24 -2.43
N ALA A 373 8.64 -6.91 -2.31
CA ALA A 373 9.43 -6.11 -3.23
C ALA A 373 10.94 -6.45 -3.15
N TYR A 374 11.60 -6.44 -4.30
CA TYR A 374 13.05 -6.43 -4.40
C TYR A 374 13.53 -4.98 -4.31
N LEU A 375 14.33 -4.68 -3.29
CA LEU A 375 14.90 -3.36 -3.07
C LEU A 375 16.21 -3.20 -3.84
N ASP A 376 16.52 -1.98 -4.24
CA ASP A 376 17.79 -1.52 -4.82
C ASP A 376 18.16 -0.23 -4.08
N GLN A 377 19.06 -0.34 -3.10
CA GLN A 377 19.37 0.77 -2.20
C GLN A 377 20.24 1.86 -2.84
N ASP A 378 21.07 1.51 -3.82
CA ASP A 378 21.99 2.46 -4.45
C ASP A 378 21.55 2.91 -5.87
N ALA A 379 20.39 2.41 -6.30
CA ALA A 379 19.68 2.77 -7.53
C ALA A 379 20.53 2.55 -8.79
N ASP A 380 21.29 1.46 -8.81
CA ASP A 380 22.15 1.09 -9.93
C ASP A 380 21.46 0.17 -10.96
N GLY A 381 20.26 -0.31 -10.63
CA GLY A 381 19.42 -1.19 -11.45
C GLY A 381 19.60 -2.69 -11.14
N VAL A 382 20.29 -3.05 -10.06
CA VAL A 382 20.47 -4.41 -9.58
C VAL A 382 19.94 -4.50 -8.15
N SER A 383 18.91 -5.33 -7.95
CA SER A 383 18.35 -5.52 -6.60
C SER A 383 19.41 -5.97 -5.59
N ASP A 384 19.34 -5.49 -4.35
CA ASP A 384 20.25 -5.77 -3.23
C ASP A 384 20.56 -7.27 -3.05
N THR A 385 19.58 -8.14 -3.34
CA THR A 385 19.72 -9.60 -3.20
C THR A 385 20.59 -10.26 -4.28
N LEU A 386 20.82 -9.56 -5.40
CA LEU A 386 21.64 -9.97 -6.54
C LEU A 386 22.86 -9.08 -6.71
N ASP A 387 22.95 -7.99 -5.96
CA ASP A 387 24.00 -6.98 -6.04
C ASP A 387 25.24 -7.41 -5.24
N ASN A 388 26.40 -7.41 -5.89
CA ASN A 388 27.69 -7.66 -5.24
C ASN A 388 28.27 -6.42 -4.51
N CYS A 389 27.64 -5.25 -4.64
CA CYS A 389 27.89 -4.04 -3.87
C CYS A 389 26.59 -3.27 -3.49
N PRO A 390 25.71 -3.81 -2.62
CA PRO A 390 24.37 -3.25 -2.31
C PRO A 390 24.26 -1.81 -1.78
N ALA A 391 25.38 -1.11 -1.61
CA ALA A 391 25.43 0.26 -1.11
C ALA A 391 26.34 1.16 -1.95
N VAL A 392 26.88 0.65 -3.07
CA VAL A 392 27.82 1.36 -3.95
C VAL A 392 27.50 1.01 -5.41
N ALA A 393 26.76 1.93 -6.04
CA ALA A 393 26.27 1.74 -7.40
C ALA A 393 27.34 1.24 -8.38
N ASN A 394 27.15 0.04 -8.88
CA ASN A 394 28.03 -0.65 -9.82
C ASN A 394 27.23 -1.51 -10.82
N PRO A 395 26.48 -0.89 -11.77
CA PRO A 395 25.54 -1.62 -12.65
C PRO A 395 26.15 -2.73 -13.51
N ALA A 396 27.47 -2.73 -13.64
CA ALA A 396 28.23 -3.73 -14.38
C ALA A 396 28.53 -5.01 -13.57
N GLN A 397 28.31 -4.98 -12.25
CA GLN A 397 28.49 -6.10 -11.32
C GLN A 397 29.83 -6.82 -11.54
N LEU A 398 30.90 -6.02 -11.70
CA LEU A 398 32.24 -6.56 -11.87
C LEU A 398 32.73 -7.10 -10.53
N ASP A 399 33.39 -8.24 -10.57
CA ASP A 399 33.96 -8.98 -9.45
C ASP A 399 35.15 -9.75 -10.03
N HIS A 400 36.34 -9.18 -9.90
CA HIS A 400 37.53 -9.66 -10.60
C HIS A 400 38.10 -10.93 -9.99
N ASP A 401 37.98 -11.11 -8.67
CA ASP A 401 38.51 -12.27 -7.94
C ASP A 401 37.47 -13.36 -7.62
N GLU A 402 36.19 -13.09 -7.90
CA GLU A 402 35.04 -13.96 -7.69
C GLU A 402 34.76 -14.26 -6.19
N ASP A 403 35.06 -13.31 -5.30
CA ASP A 403 34.83 -13.44 -3.84
C ASP A 403 33.41 -13.03 -3.37
N SER A 404 32.58 -12.53 -4.30
CA SER A 404 31.23 -11.98 -4.12
C SER A 404 31.15 -10.52 -3.64
N LEU A 405 32.28 -9.84 -3.42
CA LEU A 405 32.34 -8.38 -3.32
C LEU A 405 32.64 -7.83 -4.72
N GLY A 406 31.86 -6.85 -5.15
CA GLY A 406 32.15 -6.22 -6.44
C GLY A 406 33.36 -5.30 -6.37
N ASP A 407 34.04 -5.11 -7.51
CA ASP A 407 35.20 -4.22 -7.65
C ASP A 407 34.96 -2.77 -7.16
N ALA A 408 33.69 -2.37 -6.98
CA ALA A 408 33.32 -1.03 -6.53
C ALA A 408 33.35 -0.89 -5.00
N CYS A 409 33.18 -1.99 -4.27
CA CYS A 409 33.09 -2.04 -2.80
C CYS A 409 34.12 -2.97 -2.17
N ASP A 410 34.85 -3.74 -2.97
CA ASP A 410 36.08 -4.39 -2.58
C ASP A 410 37.22 -3.36 -2.44
N ASN A 411 38.17 -3.63 -1.56
CA ASN A 411 39.38 -2.82 -1.40
C ASN A 411 40.65 -3.54 -1.88
N ASP A 412 40.55 -4.78 -2.35
CA ASP A 412 41.67 -5.60 -2.85
C ASP A 412 41.17 -6.47 -4.03
N ASP A 413 40.83 -5.83 -5.17
CA ASP A 413 40.17 -6.41 -6.35
C ASP A 413 40.82 -7.72 -6.89
N ASP A 414 42.10 -8.03 -6.56
CA ASP A 414 42.81 -9.24 -7.01
C ASP A 414 43.26 -10.20 -5.88
N ASP A 415 42.84 -9.90 -4.65
CA ASP A 415 43.02 -10.69 -3.43
C ASP A 415 44.49 -11.05 -3.14
N ASP A 416 45.43 -10.18 -3.55
CA ASP A 416 46.86 -10.44 -3.43
C ASP A 416 47.45 -10.04 -2.06
N GLY A 417 46.65 -9.35 -1.24
CA GLY A 417 46.97 -8.84 0.09
C GLY A 417 47.51 -7.40 0.13
N VAL A 418 47.37 -6.64 -0.96
CA VAL A 418 47.71 -5.21 -1.05
C VAL A 418 46.48 -4.45 -1.53
N LEU A 419 45.90 -3.67 -0.62
CA LEU A 419 44.74 -2.82 -0.95
C LEU A 419 44.95 -1.99 -2.22
N ASP A 420 43.92 -1.84 -3.05
CA ASP A 420 43.92 -1.15 -4.34
C ASP A 420 44.57 0.24 -4.28
N VAL A 421 44.27 0.99 -3.22
CA VAL A 421 44.83 2.33 -2.96
C VAL A 421 46.36 2.35 -2.86
N ALA A 422 46.98 1.19 -2.65
CA ALA A 422 48.41 0.96 -2.53
C ALA A 422 48.95 -0.03 -3.58
N ASP A 423 48.10 -0.60 -4.43
CA ASP A 423 48.48 -1.53 -5.49
C ASP A 423 48.84 -0.81 -6.79
N ALA A 424 49.75 -1.40 -7.58
CA ALA A 424 50.09 -0.91 -8.91
C ALA A 424 49.29 -1.58 -10.03
N CYS A 425 48.64 -2.69 -9.72
CA CYS A 425 47.81 -3.54 -10.55
C CYS A 425 46.57 -3.97 -9.73
N GLU A 426 45.68 -3.03 -9.44
CA GLU A 426 44.39 -3.25 -8.72
C GLU A 426 43.70 -4.55 -9.17
N ARG A 427 43.69 -4.85 -10.49
CA ARG A 427 43.17 -6.11 -11.05
C ARG A 427 44.27 -7.00 -11.64
N GLY A 428 45.14 -7.52 -10.78
CA GLY A 428 46.26 -8.36 -11.16
C GLY A 428 45.90 -9.84 -11.44
N GLU A 429 46.91 -10.71 -11.40
CA GLU A 429 46.70 -12.14 -11.68
C GLU A 429 46.21 -12.87 -10.43
N LEU A 430 44.98 -13.38 -10.48
CA LEU A 430 44.38 -14.18 -9.42
C LEU A 430 45.25 -15.36 -8.95
N GLY A 431 45.22 -15.61 -7.64
CA GLY A 431 46.02 -16.66 -6.99
C GLY A 431 47.51 -16.31 -6.84
N TRP A 432 47.87 -15.06 -7.13
CA TRP A 432 49.13 -14.48 -6.72
C TRP A 432 49.00 -13.85 -5.33
N THR A 433 50.13 -13.66 -4.63
CA THR A 433 50.15 -12.93 -3.36
C THR A 433 51.31 -11.97 -3.41
N SER A 434 51.03 -10.70 -3.14
CA SER A 434 52.04 -9.67 -3.12
C SER A 434 53.04 -9.96 -1.99
N PRO A 435 54.35 -10.09 -2.30
CA PRO A 435 55.33 -10.31 -1.26
C PRO A 435 55.37 -9.05 -0.40
N SER A 436 54.88 -9.18 0.85
CA SER A 436 54.82 -8.15 1.89
C SER A 436 55.82 -7.01 1.66
N ILE A 437 55.32 -5.78 1.59
CA ILE A 437 56.13 -4.56 1.42
C ILE A 437 57.02 -4.37 2.66
N GLY A 438 58.12 -5.12 2.73
CA GLY A 438 59.23 -4.83 3.59
C GLY A 438 59.95 -3.59 3.05
N PRO A 439 60.43 -2.68 3.91
CA PRO A 439 61.05 -1.43 3.48
C PRO A 439 62.16 -1.74 2.47
N ARG A 440 62.08 -1.12 1.29
CA ARG A 440 63.00 -1.33 0.16
C ARG A 440 64.45 -1.12 0.61
N HIS A 441 65.10 -2.19 1.05
CA HIS A 441 66.54 -2.21 1.14
C HIS A 441 67.08 -2.30 -0.29
N ARG A 442 67.42 -1.14 -0.85
CA ARG A 442 68.39 -1.02 -1.94
C ARG A 442 69.69 -1.70 -1.51
N ARG A 443 69.81 -3.01 -1.69
CA ARG A 443 71.11 -3.68 -1.76
C ARG A 443 71.46 -3.88 -3.21
N VAL A 444 72.25 -2.93 -3.72
CA VAL A 444 73.06 -3.09 -4.92
C VAL A 444 73.90 -4.36 -4.75
N PRO A 445 73.81 -5.37 -5.64
CA PRO A 445 74.65 -6.56 -5.51
C PRO A 445 76.06 -6.22 -6.00
N ARG A 446 77.05 -6.29 -5.10
CA ARG A 446 78.45 -6.43 -5.51
C ARG A 446 78.62 -7.74 -6.27
N LEU A 447 79.26 -7.67 -7.44
CA LEU A 447 79.58 -8.80 -8.32
C LEU A 447 80.28 -9.94 -7.55
N GLY A 448 79.70 -11.14 -7.64
CA GLY A 448 80.34 -12.40 -7.32
C GLY A 448 79.87 -13.47 -8.29
N ARG A 449 80.75 -13.93 -9.18
CA ARG A 449 80.50 -15.01 -10.14
C ARG A 449 80.15 -16.31 -9.39
N ARG A 450 78.93 -16.81 -9.55
CA ARG A 450 78.60 -18.25 -9.62
C ARG A 450 77.12 -18.44 -10.01
N HIS A 451 76.87 -19.54 -10.71
CA HIS A 451 75.62 -19.97 -11.36
C HIS A 451 74.32 -19.31 -10.85
N ARG A 452 73.77 -18.39 -11.65
CA ARG A 452 72.36 -18.04 -11.57
C ARG A 452 71.55 -19.13 -12.27
N ARG A 453 70.90 -20.02 -11.50
CA ARG A 453 69.53 -20.40 -11.89
C ARG A 453 68.77 -19.08 -11.92
N ARG A 454 68.34 -18.64 -13.11
CA ARG A 454 67.40 -17.54 -13.22
C ARG A 454 66.12 -17.99 -12.52
N GLN A 455 65.96 -17.73 -11.23
CA GLN A 455 64.64 -17.41 -10.74
C GLN A 455 64.26 -16.16 -11.52
N ARG A 456 63.45 -16.34 -12.57
CA ARG A 456 62.71 -15.25 -13.16
C ARG A 456 61.85 -14.72 -12.02
N TRP A 457 62.31 -13.68 -11.36
CA TRP A 457 61.40 -12.70 -10.81
C TRP A 457 60.65 -12.19 -12.03
N ARG A 458 59.52 -12.82 -12.33
CA ARG A 458 58.56 -12.22 -13.23
C ARG A 458 58.10 -11.00 -12.44
N VAL A 459 58.68 -9.85 -12.74
CA VAL A 459 57.92 -8.62 -12.63
C VAL A 459 56.90 -8.77 -13.75
N ARG A 460 55.77 -9.41 -13.44
CA ARG A 460 54.61 -9.31 -14.32
C ARG A 460 54.16 -7.88 -14.10
N LEU A 461 54.39 -7.05 -15.10
CA LEU A 461 53.57 -5.87 -15.24
C LEU A 461 52.18 -6.40 -15.56
N CYS A 462 51.15 -5.74 -15.02
CA CYS A 462 49.83 -5.81 -15.60
C CYS A 462 49.94 -5.74 -17.15
#